data_AF-A0A2N1Q6D7-F1
#
_entry.id   AF-A0A2N1Q6D7-F1
#
_cell.length_a   1.000
_cell.length_b   1.000
_cell.length_c   1.000
_cell.angle_alpha   90.00
_cell.angle_beta   90.00
_cell.angle_gamma   90.00
#
_symmetry.space_group_name_H-M   'P 1'
#
loop_
_entity.id
_entity.type
_entity.pdbx_description
1 polymer ?
#
loop_
_entity_poly.entity_id
_entity_poly.type
_entity_poly.pdbx_seq_one_letter_code
_entity_poly.pdbx_strand_id
1 'polypeptide(L)'
;MKNVMRIVLLLLFSIVLVSCGDVTVTLDAPQNVVITSGVVTWDAVTDAESYLVVVDSESYSVTVRRYDLKTLTLTAGEHTVHVIAQAGTEVSLPSTQLIYTVATATIGVPQNVTITNGVVSWSAVTGARSYVVKVDTVSYTVTTVNFDLKTLALTAGNHTISVQSKNGTVLSLASASVTYVVPASSLGVPQNVAIANGIVTWNAVTGATGYVVYVDLDDYPVTAATFDLNTLLLPPGTYSVFVTATTSTSVSTASVSVSYTVPTANAATIYAAALLAMDPMYLPNMEETDFEDSKDYQQYTMMSQLAQAYSDTAVAMGMTELQAIAMIGHVASTPMRMQTINNLTGMMNEIDSYDIYGLDSVKLANMIYELGKVGISIHMDDLVIKIADAQQEVLDRQADLAAIQATVNFSAIRAQLVPYATTDQLALFDEFISGNVEETGWILSELYWIASDLRYNY
;
A
#
# COMPACT_ATOMS: atom_id res chain seq x y z
N MET A 1 -54.72 0.30 -6.28
CA MET A 1 -55.54 -0.01 -7.48
C MET A 1 -57.00 -0.30 -7.10
N LYS A 2 -57.63 0.62 -6.35
CA LYS A 2 -58.97 0.49 -5.75
C LYS A 2 -60.08 1.18 -6.57
N ASN A 3 -59.78 1.67 -7.78
CA ASN A 3 -60.70 2.54 -8.54
C ASN A 3 -61.11 2.00 -9.93
N VAL A 4 -60.80 0.74 -10.26
CA VAL A 4 -61.17 0.10 -11.56
C VAL A 4 -62.15 -1.08 -11.39
N MET A 5 -62.22 -1.69 -10.21
CA MET A 5 -63.11 -2.83 -9.93
C MET A 5 -64.58 -2.42 -9.62
N ARG A 6 -64.87 -1.11 -9.53
CA ARG A 6 -66.24 -0.57 -9.35
C ARG A 6 -66.96 -0.25 -10.68
N ILE A 7 -66.26 -0.32 -11.81
CA ILE A 7 -66.83 -0.02 -13.15
C ILE A 7 -67.06 -1.31 -13.97
N VAL A 8 -66.35 -2.40 -13.65
CA VAL A 8 -66.58 -3.73 -14.26
C VAL A 8 -67.77 -4.47 -13.62
N LEU A 9 -68.12 -4.16 -12.36
CA LEU A 9 -69.29 -4.73 -11.67
C LEU A 9 -70.62 -4.08 -12.07
N LEU A 10 -70.58 -2.94 -12.78
CA LEU A 10 -71.75 -2.17 -13.23
C LEU A 10 -72.07 -2.36 -14.73
N LEU A 11 -71.28 -3.18 -15.45
CA LEU A 11 -71.39 -3.37 -16.90
C LEU A 11 -71.65 -4.83 -17.33
N LEU A 12 -71.95 -5.73 -16.38
CA LEU A 12 -72.14 -7.16 -16.64
C LEU A 12 -73.50 -7.73 -16.18
N PHE A 13 -74.44 -6.88 -15.78
CA PHE A 13 -75.77 -7.34 -15.34
C PHE A 13 -76.92 -6.53 -15.95
N SER A 14 -76.85 -6.31 -17.26
CA SER A 14 -77.94 -5.74 -18.06
C SER A 14 -77.96 -6.38 -19.45
N ILE A 15 -78.45 -7.63 -19.53
CA ILE A 15 -78.80 -8.49 -20.70
C ILE A 15 -78.98 -9.88 -20.03
N VAL A 16 -80.13 -10.55 -19.87
CA VAL A 16 -81.34 -10.78 -20.68
C VAL A 16 -82.53 -11.09 -19.75
N LEU A 17 -83.72 -10.70 -20.17
CA LEU A 17 -85.03 -11.05 -19.61
C LEU A 17 -85.63 -12.28 -20.32
N VAL A 18 -86.30 -13.14 -19.54
CA VAL A 18 -87.50 -13.97 -19.83
C VAL A 18 -87.34 -15.44 -20.29
N SER A 19 -88.19 -16.27 -19.64
CA SER A 19 -88.63 -17.66 -19.92
C SER A 19 -87.85 -18.70 -19.13
N CYS A 20 -88.42 -19.64 -18.38
CA CYS A 20 -89.78 -20.11 -18.14
C CYS A 20 -89.79 -20.69 -16.71
N GLY A 21 -90.96 -20.76 -16.08
CA GLY A 21 -91.09 -21.02 -14.65
C GLY A 21 -90.39 -22.29 -14.15
N ASP A 22 -89.74 -22.15 -13.01
CA ASP A 22 -89.63 -23.20 -12.01
C ASP A 22 -89.61 -22.52 -10.65
N VAL A 23 -90.15 -23.22 -9.65
CA VAL A 23 -90.31 -22.75 -8.28
C VAL A 23 -89.01 -22.15 -7.78
N THR A 24 -88.99 -20.84 -7.48
CA THR A 24 -87.84 -20.22 -6.80
C THR A 24 -87.83 -20.73 -5.37
N VAL A 25 -87.10 -21.82 -5.13
CA VAL A 25 -86.78 -22.29 -3.78
C VAL A 25 -85.89 -21.22 -3.16
N THR A 26 -86.49 -20.36 -2.33
CA THR A 26 -85.72 -19.40 -1.55
C THR A 26 -85.18 -20.17 -0.34
N LEU A 27 -83.91 -20.58 -0.40
CA LEU A 27 -83.29 -21.30 0.72
C LEU A 27 -83.14 -20.38 1.93
N ASP A 28 -83.59 -20.83 3.09
CA ASP A 28 -83.34 -20.15 4.36
C ASP A 28 -81.83 -20.18 4.71
N ALA A 29 -81.34 -19.12 5.37
CA ALA A 29 -79.98 -19.12 5.90
C ALA A 29 -79.83 -20.22 6.97
N PRO A 30 -78.71 -20.97 7.00
CA PRO A 30 -78.47 -21.96 8.05
C PRO A 30 -78.55 -21.34 9.45
N GLN A 31 -79.36 -21.96 10.31
CA GLN A 31 -79.57 -21.54 11.69
C GLN A 31 -78.86 -22.47 12.68
N ASN A 32 -78.75 -22.03 13.93
CA ASN A 32 -78.12 -22.76 15.04
C ASN A 32 -76.69 -23.24 14.70
N VAL A 33 -75.96 -22.41 13.95
CA VAL A 33 -74.56 -22.68 13.61
C VAL A 33 -73.72 -22.51 14.87
N VAL A 34 -73.03 -23.57 15.28
CA VAL A 34 -72.16 -23.58 16.46
C VAL A 34 -70.86 -24.31 16.16
N ILE A 35 -69.77 -23.89 16.80
CA ILE A 35 -68.49 -24.59 16.78
C ILE A 35 -68.29 -25.25 18.14
N THR A 36 -68.22 -26.59 18.16
CA THR A 36 -67.93 -27.36 19.36
C THR A 36 -66.71 -28.24 19.13
N SER A 37 -65.66 -28.08 19.94
CA SER A 37 -64.42 -28.86 19.86
C SER A 37 -63.75 -28.88 18.46
N GLY A 38 -63.87 -27.78 17.72
CA GLY A 38 -63.30 -27.62 16.37
C GLY A 38 -64.17 -28.16 15.24
N VAL A 39 -65.38 -28.64 15.53
CA VAL A 39 -66.35 -29.06 14.51
C VAL A 39 -67.47 -28.03 14.45
N VAL A 40 -67.71 -27.47 13.26
CA VAL A 40 -68.87 -26.61 13.01
C VAL A 40 -70.08 -27.46 12.63
N THR A 41 -71.24 -27.18 13.21
CA THR A 41 -72.52 -27.89 12.98
C THR A 41 -73.67 -26.90 12.84
N TRP A 42 -74.71 -27.26 12.09
CA TRP A 42 -75.87 -26.41 11.81
C TRP A 42 -77.13 -27.24 11.58
N ASP A 43 -78.30 -26.58 11.62
CA ASP A 43 -79.60 -27.22 11.37
C ASP A 43 -79.83 -27.49 9.88
N ALA A 44 -80.72 -28.45 9.59
CA ALA A 44 -81.13 -28.74 8.22
C ALA A 44 -81.90 -27.55 7.62
N VAL A 45 -81.47 -27.09 6.45
CA VAL A 45 -82.23 -26.15 5.62
C VAL A 45 -83.10 -26.95 4.65
N THR A 46 -84.40 -26.62 4.60
CA THR A 46 -85.36 -27.26 3.69
C THR A 46 -84.93 -27.06 2.25
N ASP A 47 -85.06 -28.09 1.42
CA ASP A 47 -84.69 -28.10 0.00
C ASP A 47 -83.19 -27.89 -0.31
N ALA A 48 -82.31 -27.78 0.71
CA ALA A 48 -80.86 -27.73 0.51
C ALA A 48 -80.28 -29.12 0.20
N GLU A 49 -79.54 -29.22 -0.90
CA GLU A 49 -78.84 -30.44 -1.33
C GLU A 49 -77.44 -30.55 -0.72
N SER A 50 -76.80 -29.41 -0.48
CA SER A 50 -75.45 -29.29 0.09
C SER A 50 -75.26 -27.98 0.84
N TYR A 51 -74.09 -27.81 1.45
CA TYR A 51 -73.70 -26.62 2.17
C TYR A 51 -72.27 -26.23 1.82
N LEU A 52 -71.99 -24.93 1.79
CA LEU A 52 -70.65 -24.38 1.69
C LEU A 52 -70.24 -23.88 3.07
N VAL A 53 -69.21 -24.48 3.65
CA VAL A 53 -68.54 -23.97 4.85
C VAL A 53 -67.44 -23.02 4.39
N VAL A 54 -67.58 -21.74 4.72
CA VAL A 54 -66.62 -20.71 4.36
C VAL A 54 -65.74 -20.41 5.57
N VAL A 55 -64.44 -20.60 5.42
CA VAL A 55 -63.42 -20.24 6.41
C VAL A 55 -62.57 -19.13 5.82
N ASP A 56 -62.65 -17.94 6.42
CA ASP A 56 -62.13 -16.69 5.88
C ASP A 56 -62.62 -16.40 4.46
N SER A 57 -61.81 -16.74 3.45
CA SER A 57 -62.13 -16.52 2.03
C SER A 57 -62.24 -17.82 1.23
N GLU A 58 -62.02 -18.98 1.86
CA GLU A 58 -62.08 -20.28 1.21
C GLU A 58 -63.38 -20.99 1.54
N SER A 59 -63.99 -21.66 0.54
CA SER A 59 -65.24 -22.38 0.70
C SER A 59 -65.07 -23.88 0.47
N TYR A 60 -65.74 -24.67 1.31
CA TYR A 60 -65.67 -26.12 1.32
C TYR A 60 -67.08 -26.70 1.21
N SER A 61 -67.37 -27.41 0.12
CA SER A 61 -68.69 -28.01 -0.11
C SER A 61 -68.84 -29.34 0.63
N VAL A 62 -69.97 -29.51 1.32
CA VAL A 62 -70.32 -30.71 2.08
C VAL A 62 -71.80 -31.05 1.93
N THR A 63 -72.13 -32.34 1.91
CA THR A 63 -73.52 -32.84 1.87
C THR A 63 -74.06 -33.21 3.25
N VAL A 64 -73.22 -33.11 4.28
CA VAL A 64 -73.58 -33.38 5.68
C VAL A 64 -73.57 -32.09 6.49
N ARG A 65 -74.30 -32.08 7.61
CA ARG A 65 -74.57 -30.87 8.42
C ARG A 65 -73.48 -30.59 9.47
N ARG A 66 -72.24 -30.93 9.13
CA ARG A 66 -71.07 -30.75 9.99
C ARG A 66 -69.78 -30.68 9.20
N TYR A 67 -68.79 -29.95 9.70
CA TYR A 67 -67.45 -29.91 9.13
C TYR A 67 -66.37 -29.79 10.21
N ASP A 68 -65.33 -30.61 10.12
CA ASP A 68 -64.22 -30.61 11.09
C ASP A 68 -63.13 -29.66 10.64
N LEU A 69 -63.04 -28.50 11.31
CA LEU A 69 -62.10 -27.43 11.00
C LEU A 69 -60.65 -27.85 11.29
N LYS A 70 -60.42 -28.91 12.08
CA LYS A 70 -59.07 -29.44 12.35
C LYS A 70 -58.47 -30.20 11.17
N THR A 71 -59.27 -30.51 10.16
CA THR A 71 -58.78 -31.09 8.90
C THR A 71 -58.08 -30.04 8.02
N LEU A 72 -58.30 -28.75 8.32
CA LEU A 72 -57.68 -27.64 7.62
C LEU A 72 -56.31 -27.29 8.22
N THR A 73 -55.38 -26.87 7.37
CA THR A 73 -54.09 -26.31 7.81
C THR A 73 -54.23 -24.80 7.97
N LEU A 74 -54.79 -24.37 9.10
CA LEU A 74 -54.99 -22.96 9.43
C LEU A 74 -53.76 -22.40 10.18
N THR A 75 -53.48 -21.11 9.98
CA THR A 75 -52.42 -20.41 10.73
C THR A 75 -52.88 -20.16 12.17
N ALA A 76 -51.95 -19.86 13.09
CA ALA A 76 -52.34 -19.54 14.46
C ALA A 76 -53.01 -18.15 14.49
N GLY A 77 -54.19 -18.06 15.11
CA GLY A 77 -54.99 -16.83 15.11
C GLY A 77 -56.49 -17.10 15.12
N GLU A 78 -57.26 -16.03 14.88
CA GLU A 78 -58.72 -16.09 14.74
C GLU A 78 -59.10 -16.23 13.26
N HIS A 79 -59.99 -17.17 12.97
CA HIS A 79 -60.54 -17.43 11.65
C HIS A 79 -62.06 -17.26 11.66
N THR A 80 -62.58 -16.62 10.64
CA THR A 80 -64.03 -16.39 10.49
C THR A 80 -64.67 -17.60 9.82
N VAL A 81 -65.80 -18.07 10.35
CA VAL A 81 -66.52 -19.24 9.81
C VAL A 81 -67.99 -18.91 9.64
N HIS A 82 -68.54 -19.18 8.46
CA HIS A 82 -69.98 -19.14 8.21
C HIS A 82 -70.39 -20.23 7.22
N VAL A 83 -71.69 -20.54 7.19
CA VAL A 83 -72.24 -21.63 6.36
C VAL A 83 -73.31 -21.08 5.43
N ILE A 84 -73.32 -21.54 4.19
CA ILE A 84 -74.31 -21.19 3.16
C ILE A 84 -74.97 -22.49 2.69
N ALA A 85 -76.30 -22.53 2.62
CA ALA A 85 -77.02 -23.66 2.03
C ALA A 85 -77.07 -23.54 0.50
N GLN A 86 -77.02 -24.66 -0.21
CA GLN A 86 -76.97 -24.71 -1.67
C GLN A 86 -77.88 -25.81 -2.24
N ALA A 87 -78.64 -25.48 -3.30
CA ALA A 87 -79.43 -26.42 -4.10
C ALA A 87 -79.26 -26.08 -5.59
N GLY A 88 -78.62 -26.96 -6.36
CA GLY A 88 -78.19 -26.64 -7.73
C GLY A 88 -77.34 -25.36 -7.80
N THR A 89 -77.84 -24.34 -8.52
CA THR A 89 -77.21 -23.01 -8.68
C THR A 89 -77.67 -21.97 -7.66
N GLU A 90 -78.68 -22.28 -6.85
CA GLU A 90 -79.23 -21.37 -5.84
C GLU A 90 -78.48 -21.50 -4.51
N VAL A 91 -78.26 -20.37 -3.84
CA VAL A 91 -77.60 -20.30 -2.52
C VAL A 91 -78.41 -19.44 -1.55
N SER A 92 -78.39 -19.80 -0.26
CA SER A 92 -79.00 -18.99 0.80
C SER A 92 -78.17 -17.75 1.12
N LEU A 93 -78.71 -16.86 1.95
CA LEU A 93 -77.88 -15.93 2.71
C LEU A 93 -76.93 -16.70 3.67
N PRO A 94 -75.75 -16.14 4.00
CA PRO A 94 -74.85 -16.73 5.00
C PRO A 94 -75.51 -16.86 6.37
N SER A 95 -75.09 -17.88 7.13
CA SER A 95 -75.38 -17.96 8.56
C SER A 95 -74.78 -16.79 9.34
N THR A 96 -75.10 -16.71 10.62
CA THR A 96 -74.31 -15.89 11.56
C THR A 96 -72.84 -16.31 11.52
N GLN A 97 -71.95 -15.31 11.54
CA GLN A 97 -70.50 -15.54 11.51
C GLN A 97 -70.01 -15.96 12.90
N LEU A 98 -69.21 -17.03 12.93
CA LEU A 98 -68.51 -17.52 14.11
C LEU A 98 -67.01 -17.25 14.01
N ILE A 99 -66.33 -17.30 15.14
CA ILE A 99 -64.87 -17.21 15.23
C ILE A 99 -64.32 -18.57 15.69
N TYR A 100 -63.38 -19.13 14.92
CA TYR A 100 -62.59 -20.29 15.29
C TYR A 100 -61.15 -19.88 15.59
N THR A 101 -60.67 -20.17 16.80
CA THR A 101 -59.32 -19.78 17.23
C THR A 101 -58.37 -20.97 17.19
N VAL A 102 -57.27 -20.82 16.47
CA VAL A 102 -56.16 -21.79 16.41
C VAL A 102 -55.05 -21.33 17.35
N ALA A 103 -54.73 -22.13 18.37
CA ALA A 103 -53.75 -21.78 19.39
C ALA A 103 -52.32 -21.69 18.81
N THR A 104 -51.54 -20.71 19.28
CA THR A 104 -50.10 -20.63 19.02
C THR A 104 -49.37 -21.72 19.82
N ALA A 105 -48.54 -22.52 19.14
CA ALA A 105 -47.62 -23.44 19.81
C ALA A 105 -46.57 -22.61 20.56
N THR A 106 -46.65 -22.56 21.89
CA THR A 106 -45.64 -21.91 22.73
C THR A 106 -44.61 -22.94 23.17
N ILE A 107 -43.33 -22.59 23.09
CA ILE A 107 -42.21 -23.40 23.57
C ILE A 107 -41.58 -22.73 24.79
N GLY A 108 -41.23 -23.52 25.80
CA GLY A 108 -40.76 -23.00 27.09
C GLY A 108 -39.46 -22.19 26.99
N VAL A 109 -39.30 -21.20 27.87
CA VAL A 109 -38.07 -20.42 27.97
C VAL A 109 -37.01 -21.24 28.72
N PRO A 110 -35.75 -21.32 28.23
CA PRO A 110 -34.66 -21.96 28.96
C PRO A 110 -34.44 -21.33 30.35
N GLN A 111 -34.32 -22.19 31.38
CA GLN A 111 -34.11 -21.80 32.77
C GLN A 111 -32.75 -22.29 33.29
N ASN A 112 -32.33 -21.78 34.45
CA ASN A 112 -31.06 -22.13 35.11
C ASN A 112 -29.83 -21.91 34.20
N VAL A 113 -29.85 -20.82 33.42
CA VAL A 113 -28.71 -20.44 32.58
C VAL A 113 -27.57 -20.02 33.49
N THR A 114 -26.45 -20.73 33.40
CA THR A 114 -25.26 -20.53 34.22
C THR A 114 -24.00 -20.70 33.37
N ILE A 115 -22.90 -20.07 33.78
CA ILE A 115 -21.59 -20.23 33.13
C ILE A 115 -20.62 -20.82 34.15
N THR A 116 -19.96 -21.93 33.79
CA THR A 116 -18.90 -22.54 34.59
C THR A 116 -17.72 -22.88 33.67
N ASN A 117 -16.52 -22.42 34.02
CA ASN A 117 -15.27 -22.67 33.27
C ASN A 117 -15.35 -22.37 31.76
N GLY A 118 -16.05 -21.28 31.40
CA GLY A 118 -16.24 -20.84 30.01
C GLY A 118 -17.33 -21.59 29.24
N VAL A 119 -18.07 -22.49 29.88
CA VAL A 119 -19.19 -23.22 29.27
C VAL A 119 -20.50 -22.68 29.82
N VAL A 120 -21.39 -22.20 28.94
CA VAL A 120 -22.76 -21.83 29.30
C VAL A 120 -23.65 -23.08 29.26
N SER A 121 -24.50 -23.27 30.26
CA SER A 121 -25.41 -24.42 30.37
C SER A 121 -26.78 -24.03 30.91
N TRP A 122 -27.82 -24.78 30.55
CA TRP A 122 -29.22 -24.52 30.92
C TRP A 122 -30.03 -25.82 31.07
N SER A 123 -31.24 -25.71 31.65
CA SER A 123 -32.17 -26.85 31.76
C SER A 123 -32.82 -27.20 30.42
N ALA A 124 -32.98 -28.50 30.14
CA ALA A 124 -33.69 -28.95 28.94
C ALA A 124 -35.15 -28.46 28.93
N VAL A 125 -35.61 -27.98 27.79
CA VAL A 125 -36.99 -27.50 27.56
C VAL A 125 -37.79 -28.56 26.82
N THR A 126 -38.90 -29.00 27.41
CA THR A 126 -39.83 -29.94 26.78
C THR A 126 -40.34 -29.39 25.45
N GLY A 127 -40.24 -30.18 24.39
CA GLY A 127 -40.67 -29.78 23.04
C GLY A 127 -39.61 -29.01 22.24
N ALA A 128 -38.44 -28.71 22.81
CA ALA A 128 -37.31 -28.16 22.07
C ALA A 128 -36.54 -29.23 21.29
N ARG A 129 -36.19 -28.93 20.04
CA ARG A 129 -35.30 -29.75 19.20
C ARG A 129 -33.88 -29.18 19.13
N SER A 130 -33.73 -27.89 19.39
CA SER A 130 -32.45 -27.19 19.47
C SER A 130 -32.59 -25.92 20.31
N TYR A 131 -31.48 -25.21 20.49
CA TYR A 131 -31.39 -23.95 21.21
C TYR A 131 -30.60 -22.94 20.39
N VAL A 132 -30.91 -21.66 20.57
CA VAL A 132 -30.15 -20.54 20.02
C VAL A 132 -29.48 -19.83 21.19
N VAL A 133 -28.15 -19.90 21.24
CA VAL A 133 -27.30 -19.16 22.18
C VAL A 133 -26.93 -17.85 21.52
N LYS A 134 -27.34 -16.74 22.12
CA LYS A 134 -26.99 -15.40 21.66
C LYS A 134 -25.85 -14.86 22.52
N VAL A 135 -24.74 -14.56 21.87
CA VAL A 135 -23.55 -13.91 22.45
C VAL A 135 -23.50 -12.49 21.89
N ASP A 136 -23.82 -11.51 22.72
CA ASP A 136 -24.06 -10.12 22.34
C ASP A 136 -25.10 -10.01 21.20
N THR A 137 -24.64 -9.76 19.96
CA THR A 137 -25.49 -9.66 18.77
C THR A 137 -25.49 -10.92 17.91
N VAL A 138 -24.55 -11.84 18.15
CA VAL A 138 -24.33 -13.04 17.31
C VAL A 138 -25.09 -14.23 17.88
N SER A 139 -25.66 -15.06 17.01
CA SER A 139 -26.48 -16.21 17.40
C SER A 139 -25.89 -17.52 16.92
N TYR A 140 -25.83 -18.52 17.80
CA TYR A 140 -25.30 -19.85 17.56
C TYR A 140 -26.38 -20.90 17.84
N THR A 141 -26.66 -21.79 16.88
CA THR A 141 -27.66 -22.86 17.09
C THR A 141 -26.97 -24.15 17.53
N VAL A 142 -27.44 -24.75 18.62
CA VAL A 142 -26.91 -26.01 19.18
C VAL A 142 -28.03 -26.99 19.49
N THR A 143 -27.75 -28.28 19.47
CA THR A 143 -28.70 -29.35 19.84
C THR A 143 -28.50 -29.83 21.28
N THR A 144 -27.41 -29.43 21.92
CA THR A 144 -27.08 -29.73 23.32
C THR A 144 -27.67 -28.69 24.28
N VAL A 145 -27.62 -28.98 25.59
CA VAL A 145 -28.03 -28.05 26.67
C VAL A 145 -26.86 -27.24 27.25
N ASN A 146 -25.78 -27.14 26.48
CA ASN A 146 -24.59 -26.38 26.81
C ASN A 146 -23.86 -25.92 25.54
N PHE A 147 -23.00 -24.91 25.70
CA PHE A 147 -22.16 -24.35 24.64
C PHE A 147 -20.85 -23.81 25.21
N ASP A 148 -19.71 -24.22 24.63
CA ASP A 148 -18.38 -23.78 25.07
C ASP A 148 -18.00 -22.44 24.43
N LEU A 149 -18.02 -21.37 25.23
CA LEU A 149 -17.72 -20.01 24.79
C LEU A 149 -16.24 -19.83 24.44
N LYS A 150 -15.34 -20.72 24.92
CA LYS A 150 -13.91 -20.66 24.60
C LYS A 150 -13.61 -21.05 23.15
N THR A 151 -14.57 -21.65 22.46
CA THR A 151 -14.47 -21.92 21.02
C THR A 151 -14.61 -20.64 20.18
N LEU A 152 -15.01 -19.54 20.81
CA LEU A 152 -15.18 -18.24 20.17
C LEU A 152 -13.98 -17.34 20.43
N ALA A 153 -13.55 -16.60 19.41
CA ALA A 153 -12.53 -15.55 19.53
C ALA A 153 -13.15 -14.24 20.06
N LEU A 154 -13.50 -14.23 21.35
CA LEU A 154 -14.09 -13.07 22.01
C LEU A 154 -13.01 -12.08 22.49
N THR A 155 -13.30 -10.78 22.39
CA THR A 155 -12.44 -9.71 22.90
C THR A 155 -12.42 -9.68 24.44
N ALA A 156 -11.42 -9.05 25.05
CA ALA A 156 -11.44 -8.84 26.49
C ALA A 156 -12.62 -7.96 26.90
N GLY A 157 -13.28 -8.30 28.01
CA GLY A 157 -14.44 -7.56 28.53
C GLY A 157 -15.63 -8.44 28.89
N ASN A 158 -16.77 -7.79 29.06
CA ASN A 158 -18.03 -8.43 29.45
C ASN A 158 -18.89 -8.73 28.21
N HIS A 159 -19.26 -9.99 28.04
CA HIS A 159 -20.15 -10.45 26.98
C HIS A 159 -21.48 -10.89 27.57
N THR A 160 -22.58 -10.50 26.92
CA THR A 160 -23.94 -10.83 27.36
C THR A 160 -24.43 -12.09 26.66
N ILE A 161 -24.81 -13.10 27.43
CA ILE A 161 -25.26 -14.39 26.93
C ILE A 161 -26.73 -14.62 27.28
N SER A 162 -27.54 -14.99 26.30
CA SER A 162 -28.94 -15.42 26.50
C SER A 162 -29.27 -16.62 25.63
N VAL A 163 -30.26 -17.41 26.02
CA VAL A 163 -30.60 -18.66 25.31
C VAL A 163 -32.10 -18.70 25.00
N GLN A 164 -32.44 -19.13 23.79
CA GLN A 164 -33.81 -19.39 23.35
C GLN A 164 -33.94 -20.88 23.00
N SER A 165 -35.07 -21.50 23.33
CA SER A 165 -35.39 -22.83 22.83
C SER A 165 -35.99 -22.73 21.43
N LYS A 166 -35.77 -23.76 20.61
CA LYS A 166 -36.17 -23.79 19.19
C LYS A 166 -36.80 -25.12 18.82
N ASN A 167 -37.91 -25.06 18.09
CA ASN A 167 -38.51 -26.22 17.41
C ASN A 167 -39.00 -25.80 16.02
N GLY A 168 -38.28 -26.23 14.98
CA GLY A 168 -38.51 -25.78 13.61
C GLY A 168 -38.25 -24.27 13.49
N THR A 169 -39.30 -23.52 13.11
CA THR A 169 -39.28 -22.06 12.98
C THR A 169 -39.72 -21.33 14.25
N VAL A 170 -40.23 -22.05 15.25
CA VAL A 170 -40.72 -21.47 16.50
C VAL A 170 -39.57 -21.29 17.49
N LEU A 171 -39.46 -20.09 18.07
CA LEU A 171 -38.52 -19.73 19.13
C LEU A 171 -39.28 -19.35 20.40
N SER A 172 -38.73 -19.68 21.57
CA SER A 172 -39.20 -19.11 22.84
C SER A 172 -38.79 -17.64 22.97
N LEU A 173 -39.28 -16.98 24.01
CA LEU A 173 -38.61 -15.80 24.56
C LEU A 173 -37.19 -16.15 25.02
N ALA A 174 -36.31 -15.15 25.08
CA ALA A 174 -34.96 -15.31 25.61
C ALA A 174 -34.98 -15.57 27.12
N SER A 175 -34.03 -16.39 27.59
CA SER A 175 -33.73 -16.52 29.01
C SER A 175 -33.30 -15.19 29.63
N ALA A 176 -33.24 -15.13 30.95
CA ALA A 176 -32.45 -14.10 31.63
C ALA A 176 -31.00 -14.15 31.12
N SER A 177 -30.40 -12.97 30.93
CA SER A 177 -29.02 -12.87 30.47
C SER A 177 -28.04 -13.20 31.59
N VAL A 178 -26.95 -13.87 31.23
CA VAL A 178 -25.77 -14.05 32.09
C VAL A 178 -24.57 -13.37 31.46
N THR A 179 -23.62 -12.95 32.28
CA THR A 179 -22.39 -12.28 31.81
C THR A 179 -21.24 -13.27 31.77
N TYR A 180 -20.59 -13.38 30.61
CA TYR A 180 -19.31 -14.04 30.46
C TYR A 180 -18.19 -12.99 30.44
N VAL A 181 -17.22 -13.11 31.32
CA VAL A 181 -16.09 -12.17 31.39
C VAL A 181 -14.86 -12.83 30.76
N VAL A 182 -14.36 -12.22 29.69
CA VAL A 182 -13.06 -12.56 29.11
C VAL A 182 -12.03 -11.66 29.77
N PRO A 183 -11.11 -12.20 30.60
CA PRO A 183 -10.12 -11.38 31.27
C PRO A 183 -9.20 -10.70 30.25
N ALA A 184 -8.86 -9.44 30.49
CA ALA A 184 -7.76 -8.80 29.75
C ALA A 184 -6.47 -9.57 30.04
N SER A 185 -5.78 -10.03 29.00
CA SER A 185 -4.45 -10.63 29.17
C SER A 185 -3.47 -9.54 29.61
N SER A 186 -2.99 -9.61 30.85
CA SER A 186 -1.88 -8.79 31.30
C SER A 186 -0.58 -9.40 30.79
N LEU A 187 -0.14 -8.99 29.61
CA LEU A 187 1.17 -9.37 29.11
C LEU A 187 2.25 -8.74 30.00
N GLY A 188 3.28 -9.53 30.31
CA GLY A 188 4.48 -9.02 30.97
C GLY A 188 5.20 -8.00 30.08
N VAL A 189 5.97 -7.11 30.70
CA VAL A 189 6.85 -6.19 29.96
C VAL A 189 7.99 -6.99 29.33
N PRO A 190 8.34 -6.78 28.05
CA PRO A 190 9.58 -7.32 27.49
C PRO A 190 10.78 -6.86 28.31
N GLN A 191 11.61 -7.81 28.75
CA GLN A 191 12.80 -7.56 29.57
C GLN A 191 14.08 -7.91 28.81
N ASN A 192 15.23 -7.44 29.31
CA ASN A 192 16.54 -7.65 28.72
C ASN A 192 16.61 -7.22 27.24
N VAL A 193 15.99 -6.08 26.92
CA VAL A 193 16.12 -5.51 25.58
C VAL A 193 17.57 -5.08 25.39
N ALA A 194 18.22 -5.62 24.36
CA ALA A 194 19.61 -5.35 24.05
C ALA A 194 19.82 -5.35 22.53
N ILE A 195 20.74 -4.50 22.07
CA ILE A 195 21.14 -4.44 20.66
C ILE A 195 22.59 -4.91 20.55
N ALA A 196 22.83 -5.87 19.65
CA ALA A 196 24.17 -6.32 19.29
C ALA A 196 24.24 -6.53 17.78
N ASN A 197 25.25 -5.93 17.12
CA ASN A 197 25.46 -6.01 15.66
C ASN A 197 24.20 -5.63 14.84
N GLY A 198 23.47 -4.61 15.29
CA GLY A 198 22.23 -4.15 14.65
C GLY A 198 21.01 -5.07 14.86
N ILE A 199 21.14 -6.14 15.64
CA ILE A 199 20.01 -7.01 15.98
C ILE A 199 19.53 -6.67 17.39
N VAL A 200 18.28 -6.26 17.52
CA VAL A 200 17.62 -6.07 18.82
C VAL A 200 17.00 -7.38 19.28
N THR A 201 17.23 -7.75 20.54
CA THR A 201 16.74 -8.99 21.15
C THR A 201 16.15 -8.71 22.54
N TRP A 202 15.23 -9.57 22.98
CA TRP A 202 14.58 -9.47 24.30
C TRP A 202 14.12 -10.84 24.79
N ASN A 203 13.78 -10.94 26.08
CA ASN A 203 13.19 -12.17 26.62
C ASN A 203 11.76 -12.37 26.11
N ALA A 204 11.43 -13.60 25.73
CA ALA A 204 10.07 -13.95 25.34
C ALA A 204 9.07 -13.73 26.50
N VAL A 205 7.95 -13.06 26.21
CA VAL A 205 6.87 -12.79 27.15
C VAL A 205 5.85 -13.93 27.13
N THR A 206 5.61 -14.57 28.28
CA THR A 206 4.61 -15.64 28.40
C THR A 206 3.22 -15.14 28.01
N GLY A 207 2.56 -15.86 27.10
CA GLY A 207 1.21 -15.53 26.60
C GLY A 207 1.18 -14.53 25.44
N ALA A 208 2.33 -13.96 25.05
CA ALA A 208 2.40 -13.12 23.84
C ALA A 208 2.33 -13.99 22.58
N THR A 209 1.58 -13.52 21.57
CA THR A 209 1.57 -14.13 20.23
C THR A 209 2.45 -13.37 19.24
N GLY A 210 2.95 -12.20 19.64
CA GLY A 210 3.88 -11.38 18.88
C GLY A 210 4.40 -10.21 19.70
N TYR A 211 5.12 -9.31 19.03
CA TYR A 211 5.71 -8.10 19.57
C TYR A 211 5.61 -6.97 18.55
N VAL A 212 5.76 -5.74 19.02
CA VAL A 212 5.96 -4.57 18.17
C VAL A 212 7.24 -3.89 18.62
N VAL A 213 8.18 -3.77 17.70
CA VAL A 213 9.43 -3.03 17.89
C VAL A 213 9.19 -1.61 17.42
N TYR A 214 9.46 -0.64 18.27
CA TYR A 214 9.39 0.78 17.94
C TYR A 214 10.80 1.30 17.72
N VAL A 215 11.00 2.02 16.63
CA VAL A 215 12.22 2.79 16.33
C VAL A 215 11.79 4.25 16.19
N ASP A 216 12.04 5.03 17.23
CA ASP A 216 11.46 6.36 17.44
C ASP A 216 9.92 6.39 17.32
N LEU A 217 9.39 6.83 16.18
CA LEU A 217 7.95 6.94 15.91
C LEU A 217 7.41 5.80 15.05
N ASP A 218 8.28 5.03 14.39
CA ASP A 218 7.89 3.94 13.50
C ASP A 218 7.76 2.62 14.26
N ASP A 219 6.81 1.78 13.84
CA ASP A 219 6.50 0.51 14.46
C ASP A 219 6.63 -0.68 13.51
N TYR A 220 7.18 -1.78 14.03
CA TYR A 220 7.52 -2.99 13.27
C TYR A 220 7.00 -4.23 14.00
N PRO A 221 5.86 -4.81 13.56
CA PRO A 221 5.31 -6.01 14.17
C PRO A 221 6.14 -7.25 13.82
N VAL A 222 6.47 -8.05 14.82
CA VAL A 222 7.27 -9.28 14.68
C VAL A 222 6.70 -10.40 15.55
N THR A 223 6.93 -11.65 15.16
CA THR A 223 6.50 -12.82 15.95
C THR A 223 7.62 -13.42 16.80
N ALA A 224 8.87 -13.21 16.39
CA ALA A 224 10.05 -13.66 17.12
C ALA A 224 10.50 -12.61 18.16
N ALA A 225 11.20 -13.05 19.21
CA ALA A 225 11.78 -12.16 20.23
C ALA A 225 13.09 -11.50 19.76
N THR A 226 13.14 -11.10 18.49
CA THR A 226 14.30 -10.50 17.83
C THR A 226 13.85 -9.70 16.60
N PHE A 227 14.62 -8.68 16.25
CA PHE A 227 14.43 -7.91 15.02
C PHE A 227 15.77 -7.36 14.50
N ASP A 228 16.00 -7.43 13.19
CA ASP A 228 17.23 -6.97 12.55
C ASP A 228 17.05 -5.52 12.06
N LEU A 229 17.62 -4.57 12.80
CA LEU A 229 17.56 -3.14 12.49
C LEU A 229 18.37 -2.80 11.24
N ASN A 230 19.30 -3.66 10.79
CA ASN A 230 20.05 -3.43 9.55
C ASN A 230 19.18 -3.56 8.29
N THR A 231 17.99 -4.17 8.43
CA THR A 231 17.00 -4.22 7.34
C THR A 231 16.32 -2.87 7.12
N LEU A 232 16.48 -1.93 8.05
CA LEU A 232 15.94 -0.58 7.96
C LEU A 232 16.97 0.36 7.32
N LEU A 233 16.50 1.16 6.35
CA LEU A 233 17.29 2.22 5.74
C LEU A 233 17.26 3.49 6.62
N LEU A 234 17.89 3.40 7.80
CA LEU A 234 17.96 4.51 8.75
C LEU A 234 19.13 5.45 8.41
N PRO A 235 18.91 6.77 8.36
CA PRO A 235 19.98 7.77 8.30
C PRO A 235 20.99 7.64 9.46
N PRO A 236 22.19 8.22 9.33
CA PRO A 236 23.11 8.38 10.45
C PRO A 236 22.45 9.14 11.59
N GLY A 237 22.55 8.60 12.81
CA GLY A 237 21.82 9.14 13.94
C GLY A 237 21.74 8.16 15.10
N THR A 238 21.12 8.63 16.19
CA THR A 238 20.80 7.79 17.34
C THR A 238 19.28 7.68 17.45
N TYR A 239 18.81 6.45 17.45
CA TYR A 239 17.40 6.07 17.47
C TYR A 239 17.07 5.45 18.82
N SER A 240 15.89 5.77 19.35
CA SER A 240 15.32 5.12 20.52
C SER A 240 14.59 3.85 20.10
N VAL A 241 14.98 2.71 20.66
CA VAL A 241 14.36 1.41 20.36
C VAL A 241 13.73 0.82 21.63
N PHE A 242 12.44 0.50 21.56
CA PHE A 242 11.74 -0.21 22.64
C PHE A 242 10.73 -1.19 22.08
N VAL A 243 10.25 -2.12 22.90
CA VAL A 243 9.42 -3.24 22.46
C VAL A 243 8.18 -3.38 23.35
N THR A 244 7.04 -3.67 22.74
CA THR A 244 5.84 -4.15 23.45
C THR A 244 5.54 -5.59 23.03
N ALA A 245 4.98 -6.38 23.93
CA ALA A 245 4.42 -7.69 23.62
C ALA A 245 2.94 -7.55 23.25
N THR A 246 2.45 -8.38 22.34
CA THR A 246 1.08 -8.30 21.83
C THR A 246 0.38 -9.67 21.79
N THR A 247 -0.95 -9.63 21.93
CA THR A 247 -1.88 -10.68 21.52
C THR A 247 -2.89 -10.10 20.53
N SER A 248 -3.87 -10.88 20.08
CA SER A 248 -5.00 -10.36 19.30
C SER A 248 -5.89 -9.37 20.07
N THR A 249 -5.77 -9.27 21.40
CA THR A 249 -6.68 -8.50 22.24
C THR A 249 -5.97 -7.62 23.28
N SER A 250 -4.64 -7.63 23.37
CA SER A 250 -3.90 -6.89 24.39
C SER A 250 -2.48 -6.53 23.96
N VAL A 251 -1.96 -5.47 24.55
CA VAL A 251 -0.57 -4.99 24.40
C VAL A 251 0.01 -4.78 25.79
N SER A 252 1.27 -5.18 26.01
CA SER A 252 1.97 -4.92 27.27
C SER A 252 2.32 -3.44 27.42
N THR A 253 2.79 -3.04 28.60
CA THR A 253 3.56 -1.79 28.69
C THR A 253 4.86 -1.92 27.90
N ALA A 254 5.41 -0.79 27.44
CA ALA A 254 6.68 -0.73 26.74
C ALA A 254 7.84 -1.19 27.63
N SER A 255 8.83 -1.83 27.02
CA SER A 255 10.13 -2.08 27.65
C SER A 255 10.86 -0.77 27.97
N VAL A 256 11.95 -0.89 28.71
CA VAL A 256 12.96 0.19 28.75
C VAL A 256 13.51 0.40 27.34
N SER A 257 13.71 1.66 26.95
CA SER A 257 14.32 2.03 25.68
C SER A 257 15.83 1.82 25.69
N VAL A 258 16.36 1.32 24.59
CA VAL A 258 17.79 1.22 24.29
C VAL A 258 18.11 2.07 23.08
N SER A 259 19.35 2.57 22.98
CA SER A 259 19.78 3.38 21.84
C SER A 259 20.39 2.51 20.75
N TYR A 260 19.94 2.70 19.51
CA TYR A 260 20.60 2.20 18.30
C TYR A 260 21.29 3.36 17.60
N THR A 261 22.58 3.23 17.32
CA THR A 261 23.34 4.29 16.64
C THR A 261 23.77 3.79 15.27
N VAL A 262 23.32 4.50 14.23
CA VAL A 262 23.86 4.37 12.89
C VAL A 262 25.03 5.36 12.81
N PRO A 263 26.28 4.88 12.71
CA PRO A 263 27.45 5.75 12.72
C PRO A 263 27.43 6.71 11.53
N THR A 264 27.87 7.94 11.75
CA THR A 264 28.20 8.86 10.67
C THR A 264 29.34 8.28 9.85
N ALA A 265 29.24 8.32 8.53
CA ALA A 265 30.29 7.84 7.66
C ALA A 265 31.59 8.64 7.86
N ASN A 266 32.74 7.97 7.84
CA ASN A 266 34.03 8.63 7.96
C ASN A 266 34.47 9.14 6.58
N ALA A 267 34.51 10.47 6.43
CA ALA A 267 34.95 11.11 5.19
C ALA A 267 36.33 10.64 4.75
N ALA A 268 37.28 10.42 5.68
CA ALA A 268 38.63 9.98 5.34
C ALA A 268 38.66 8.56 4.74
N THR A 269 37.79 7.66 5.22
CA THR A 269 37.64 6.31 4.67
C THR A 269 37.08 6.37 3.24
N ILE A 270 36.04 7.18 3.03
CA ILE A 270 35.41 7.35 1.71
C ILE A 270 36.39 8.01 0.74
N TYR A 271 37.12 9.03 1.17
CA TYR A 271 38.14 9.73 0.40
C TYR A 271 39.22 8.76 -0.10
N ALA A 272 39.78 7.94 0.79
CA ALA A 272 40.79 6.94 0.42
C ALA A 272 40.23 5.90 -0.58
N ALA A 273 38.99 5.45 -0.39
CA ALA A 273 38.34 4.53 -1.33
C ALA A 273 38.06 5.18 -2.69
N ALA A 274 37.69 6.46 -2.71
CA ALA A 274 37.43 7.20 -3.93
C ALA A 274 38.70 7.40 -4.75
N LEU A 275 39.83 7.71 -4.11
CA LEU A 275 41.14 7.75 -4.77
C LEU A 275 41.48 6.42 -5.45
N LEU A 276 41.37 5.30 -4.72
CA LEU A 276 41.63 3.96 -5.26
C LEU A 276 40.69 3.57 -6.40
N ALA A 277 39.46 4.08 -6.40
CA ALA A 277 38.49 3.85 -7.47
C ALA A 277 38.84 4.66 -8.73
N MET A 278 39.48 5.82 -8.59
CA MET A 278 39.95 6.65 -9.69
C MET A 278 41.24 6.09 -10.29
N ASP A 279 42.22 5.78 -9.45
CA ASP A 279 43.46 5.12 -9.82
C ASP A 279 43.94 4.20 -8.68
N PRO A 280 44.18 2.91 -8.92
CA PRO A 280 44.65 1.97 -7.89
C PRO A 280 45.97 2.35 -7.21
N MET A 281 46.78 3.23 -7.81
CA MET A 281 48.05 3.71 -7.25
C MET A 281 47.89 4.93 -6.34
N TYR A 282 46.72 5.59 -6.34
CA TYR A 282 46.51 6.79 -5.56
C TYR A 282 46.25 6.49 -4.09
N LEU A 283 47.05 7.13 -3.24
CA LEU A 283 46.92 7.12 -1.78
C LEU A 283 46.65 8.53 -1.25
N PRO A 284 46.05 8.67 -0.06
CA PRO A 284 45.93 9.97 0.61
C PRO A 284 47.29 10.64 0.84
N ASN A 285 47.36 11.96 0.60
CA ASN A 285 48.53 12.81 0.88
C ASN A 285 49.83 12.36 0.18
N MET A 286 49.75 12.00 -1.11
CA MET A 286 50.95 11.81 -1.93
C MET A 286 51.55 13.16 -2.28
N GLU A 287 52.87 13.22 -2.32
CA GLU A 287 53.67 14.41 -2.63
C GLU A 287 54.24 14.31 -4.06
N GLU A 288 54.72 15.42 -4.63
CA GLU A 288 55.28 15.45 -6.00
C GLU A 288 56.41 14.42 -6.20
N THR A 289 57.18 14.13 -5.16
CA THR A 289 58.27 13.15 -5.19
C THR A 289 57.81 11.70 -5.36
N ASP A 290 56.51 11.42 -5.19
CA ASP A 290 55.93 10.09 -5.37
C ASP A 290 55.60 9.80 -6.86
N PHE A 291 55.82 10.77 -7.76
CA PHE A 291 55.47 10.69 -9.18
C PHE A 291 56.71 10.80 -10.11
N GLU A 292 56.60 10.26 -11.32
CA GLU A 292 57.69 10.29 -12.30
C GLU A 292 57.92 11.69 -12.89
N ASP A 293 56.84 12.47 -13.05
CA ASP A 293 56.90 13.86 -13.48
C ASP A 293 55.83 14.74 -12.83
N SER A 294 55.98 16.06 -13.00
CA SER A 294 55.08 17.06 -12.42
C SER A 294 53.66 17.00 -12.97
N LYS A 295 53.45 16.45 -14.18
CA LYS A 295 52.12 16.36 -14.79
C LYS A 295 51.30 15.24 -14.15
N ASP A 296 51.94 14.12 -13.83
CA ASP A 296 51.29 13.02 -13.11
C ASP A 296 50.88 13.47 -11.69
N TYR A 297 51.75 14.22 -11.01
CA TYR A 297 51.39 14.84 -9.73
C TYR A 297 50.23 15.83 -9.87
N GLN A 298 50.22 16.67 -10.90
CA GLN A 298 49.09 17.58 -11.17
C GLN A 298 47.79 16.80 -11.39
N GLN A 299 47.80 15.71 -12.17
CA GLN A 299 46.62 14.85 -12.34
C GLN A 299 46.14 14.26 -11.01
N TYR A 300 47.06 13.77 -10.18
CA TYR A 300 46.73 13.31 -8.84
C TYR A 300 46.06 14.41 -8.00
N THR A 301 46.60 15.62 -7.98
CA THR A 301 46.01 16.72 -7.19
C THR A 301 44.58 17.06 -7.63
N MET A 302 44.29 17.04 -8.94
CA MET A 302 42.95 17.26 -9.48
C MET A 302 41.98 16.13 -9.06
N MET A 303 42.40 14.87 -9.19
CA MET A 303 41.58 13.71 -8.79
C MET A 303 41.37 13.67 -7.28
N SER A 304 42.39 14.05 -6.51
CA SER A 304 42.34 14.17 -5.05
C SER A 304 41.31 15.19 -4.60
N GLN A 305 41.24 16.36 -5.26
CA GLN A 305 40.21 17.36 -4.99
C GLN A 305 38.80 16.82 -5.29
N LEU A 306 38.61 16.09 -6.39
CA LEU A 306 37.32 15.45 -6.71
C LEU A 306 36.95 14.37 -5.69
N ALA A 307 37.90 13.53 -5.28
CA ALA A 307 37.70 12.49 -4.28
C ALA A 307 37.31 13.07 -2.92
N GLN A 308 37.92 14.20 -2.53
CA GLN A 308 37.60 14.91 -1.29
C GLN A 308 36.18 15.52 -1.36
N ALA A 309 35.83 16.17 -2.46
CA ALA A 309 34.50 16.72 -2.68
C ALA A 309 33.42 15.63 -2.64
N TYR A 310 33.71 14.49 -3.25
CA TYR A 310 32.86 13.30 -3.20
C TYR A 310 32.63 12.82 -1.77
N SER A 311 33.71 12.61 -0.99
CA SER A 311 33.60 12.11 0.38
C SER A 311 32.83 13.05 1.29
N ASP A 312 33.10 14.35 1.21
CA ASP A 312 32.45 15.35 2.05
C ASP A 312 30.96 15.46 1.71
N THR A 313 30.62 15.41 0.42
CA THR A 313 29.23 15.44 -0.04
C THR A 313 28.48 14.18 0.37
N ALA A 314 29.10 13.00 0.26
CA ALA A 314 28.48 11.74 0.68
C ALA A 314 28.13 11.75 2.18
N VAL A 315 29.04 12.23 3.02
CA VAL A 315 28.81 12.38 4.46
C VAL A 315 27.71 13.42 4.73
N ALA A 316 27.75 14.57 4.06
CA ALA A 316 26.75 15.63 4.23
C ALA A 316 25.32 15.19 3.83
N MET A 317 25.20 14.30 2.84
CA MET A 317 23.92 13.71 2.41
C MET A 317 23.44 12.56 3.31
N GLY A 318 24.18 12.22 4.36
CA GLY A 318 23.84 11.15 5.29
C GLY A 318 23.98 9.76 4.70
N MET A 319 24.89 9.56 3.73
CA MET A 319 25.20 8.22 3.23
C MET A 319 25.99 7.44 4.29
N THR A 320 25.79 6.12 4.33
CA THR A 320 26.68 5.21 5.06
C THR A 320 28.00 5.02 4.29
N GLU A 321 29.07 4.59 4.97
CA GLU A 321 30.35 4.30 4.29
C GLU A 321 30.19 3.26 3.20
N LEU A 322 29.41 2.20 3.45
CA LEU A 322 29.16 1.14 2.48
C LEU A 322 28.46 1.68 1.22
N GLN A 323 27.44 2.52 1.41
CA GLN A 323 26.73 3.14 0.29
C GLN A 323 27.67 4.03 -0.54
N ALA A 324 28.47 4.87 0.11
CA ALA A 324 29.40 5.75 -0.59
C ALA A 324 30.50 4.95 -1.33
N ILE A 325 31.16 4.00 -0.66
CA ILE A 325 32.22 3.19 -1.28
C ILE A 325 31.67 2.36 -2.46
N ALA A 326 30.49 1.77 -2.32
CA ALA A 326 29.86 1.03 -3.41
C ALA A 326 29.48 1.95 -4.57
N MET A 327 28.96 3.14 -4.28
CA MET A 327 28.57 4.12 -5.29
C MET A 327 29.77 4.65 -6.08
N ILE A 328 30.91 4.97 -5.44
CA ILE A 328 32.09 5.44 -6.19
C ILE A 328 32.68 4.33 -7.07
N GLY A 329 32.67 3.07 -6.61
CA GLY A 329 33.03 1.93 -7.45
C GLY A 329 32.09 1.73 -8.65
N HIS A 330 30.80 1.99 -8.44
CA HIS A 330 29.83 2.01 -9.53
C HIS A 330 30.12 3.14 -10.53
N VAL A 331 30.36 4.37 -10.06
CA VAL A 331 30.72 5.52 -10.93
C VAL A 331 31.99 5.23 -11.75
N ALA A 332 33.03 4.68 -11.12
CA ALA A 332 34.29 4.36 -11.81
C ALA A 332 34.11 3.36 -12.96
N SER A 333 33.12 2.47 -12.86
CA SER A 333 32.79 1.48 -13.90
C SER A 333 31.69 1.93 -14.88
N THR A 334 31.15 3.15 -14.72
CA THR A 334 30.15 3.73 -15.64
C THR A 334 30.62 3.75 -17.10
N PRO A 335 31.87 4.14 -17.45
CA PRO A 335 32.31 4.13 -18.84
C PRO A 335 32.19 2.75 -19.51
N MET A 336 32.45 1.67 -18.75
CA MET A 336 32.31 0.30 -19.26
C MET A 336 30.83 -0.08 -19.43
N ARG A 337 29.96 0.27 -18.47
CA ARG A 337 28.52 -0.02 -18.57
C ARG A 337 27.87 0.75 -19.73
N MET A 338 28.24 2.01 -19.89
CA MET A 338 27.71 2.89 -20.95
C MET A 338 28.01 2.38 -22.37
N GLN A 339 29.06 1.58 -22.57
CA GLN A 339 29.34 0.96 -23.90
C GLN A 339 28.25 -0.01 -24.35
N THR A 340 27.50 -0.59 -23.41
CA THR A 340 26.45 -1.58 -23.70
C THR A 340 25.05 -1.00 -23.79
N ILE A 341 24.88 0.26 -23.36
CA ILE A 341 23.60 0.97 -23.36
C ILE A 341 23.40 1.62 -24.72
N ASN A 342 22.39 1.15 -25.47
CA ASN A 342 22.09 1.63 -26.83
C ASN A 342 20.68 2.19 -27.00
N ASN A 343 19.95 2.38 -25.90
CA ASN A 343 18.57 2.86 -25.91
C ASN A 343 18.23 3.63 -24.62
N LEU A 344 17.14 4.40 -24.68
CA LEU A 344 16.69 5.25 -23.58
C LEU A 344 16.34 4.45 -22.31
N THR A 345 15.77 3.26 -22.45
CA THR A 345 15.44 2.39 -21.32
C THR A 345 16.69 1.95 -20.55
N GLY A 346 17.76 1.57 -21.26
CA GLY A 346 19.03 1.25 -20.63
C GLY A 346 19.64 2.45 -19.88
N MET A 347 19.50 3.65 -20.43
CA MET A 347 19.96 4.87 -19.78
C MET A 347 19.13 5.22 -18.53
N MET A 348 17.81 5.02 -18.56
CA MET A 348 16.95 5.15 -17.38
C MET A 348 17.32 4.13 -16.31
N ASN A 349 17.53 2.85 -16.69
CA ASN A 349 17.93 1.81 -15.75
C ASN A 349 19.28 2.10 -15.08
N GLU A 350 20.23 2.71 -15.80
CA GLU A 350 21.50 3.13 -15.21
C GLU A 350 21.30 4.23 -14.17
N ILE A 351 20.42 5.21 -14.43
CA ILE A 351 20.09 6.26 -13.46
C ILE A 351 19.37 5.67 -12.24
N ASP A 352 18.38 4.81 -12.46
CA ASP A 352 17.62 4.15 -11.39
C ASP A 352 18.51 3.22 -10.55
N SER A 353 19.62 2.73 -11.11
CA SER A 353 20.56 1.88 -10.37
C SER A 353 21.24 2.60 -9.20
N TYR A 354 21.22 3.94 -9.16
CA TYR A 354 21.77 4.70 -8.04
C TYR A 354 20.89 4.68 -6.78
N ASP A 355 19.60 4.34 -6.91
CA ASP A 355 18.67 4.22 -5.78
C ASP A 355 19.15 3.19 -4.76
N ILE A 356 19.83 2.13 -5.20
CA ILE A 356 20.34 1.05 -4.34
C ILE A 356 21.41 1.55 -3.35
N TYR A 357 22.04 2.69 -3.65
CA TYR A 357 23.02 3.34 -2.76
C TYR A 357 22.38 4.42 -1.88
N GLY A 358 21.05 4.52 -1.86
CA GLY A 358 20.32 5.50 -1.05
C GLY A 358 20.33 6.93 -1.63
N LEU A 359 20.62 7.08 -2.92
CA LEU A 359 20.46 8.33 -3.65
C LEU A 359 19.04 8.43 -4.19
N ASP A 360 18.26 9.37 -3.68
CA ASP A 360 17.07 9.85 -4.39
C ASP A 360 17.48 10.89 -5.45
N SER A 361 16.50 11.36 -6.23
CA SER A 361 16.74 12.36 -7.27
C SER A 361 17.33 13.68 -6.76
N VAL A 362 17.06 14.05 -5.50
CA VAL A 362 17.59 15.27 -4.88
C VAL A 362 19.05 15.07 -4.49
N LYS A 363 19.37 13.95 -3.85
CA LYS A 363 20.76 13.59 -3.49
C LYS A 363 21.63 13.41 -4.72
N LEU A 364 21.11 12.78 -5.77
CA LEU A 364 21.82 12.65 -7.05
C LEU A 364 22.11 14.02 -7.67
N ALA A 365 21.12 14.93 -7.71
CA ALA A 365 21.31 16.28 -8.20
C ALA A 365 22.35 17.06 -7.37
N ASN A 366 22.29 16.94 -6.03
CA ASN A 366 23.25 17.59 -5.13
C ASN A 366 24.68 17.07 -5.33
N MET A 367 24.85 15.76 -5.47
CA MET A 367 26.17 15.17 -5.75
C MET A 367 26.74 15.69 -7.08
N ILE A 368 25.94 15.69 -8.16
CA ILE A 368 26.35 16.23 -9.46
C ILE A 368 26.73 17.71 -9.34
N TYR A 369 25.94 18.48 -8.60
CA TYR A 369 26.18 19.91 -8.39
C TYR A 369 27.50 20.18 -7.65
N GLU A 370 27.75 19.49 -6.52
CA GLU A 370 28.96 19.71 -5.73
C GLU A 370 30.22 19.23 -6.47
N LEU A 371 30.17 18.09 -7.15
CA LEU A 371 31.27 17.64 -8.00
C LEU A 371 31.50 18.57 -9.19
N GLY A 372 30.41 19.08 -9.81
CA GLY A 372 30.48 20.02 -10.92
C GLY A 372 31.16 21.34 -10.53
N LYS A 373 30.89 21.87 -9.34
CA LYS A 373 31.58 23.06 -8.80
C LYS A 373 33.08 22.85 -8.71
N VAL A 374 33.51 21.72 -8.14
CA VAL A 374 34.93 21.41 -7.98
C VAL A 374 35.59 21.14 -9.34
N GLY A 375 34.91 20.44 -10.24
CA GLY A 375 35.40 20.23 -11.61
C GLY A 375 35.61 21.53 -12.39
N ILE A 376 34.72 22.52 -12.24
CA ILE A 376 34.91 23.85 -12.83
C ILE A 376 36.12 24.56 -12.22
N SER A 377 36.31 24.49 -10.89
CA SER A 377 37.47 25.08 -10.22
C SER A 377 38.78 24.46 -10.73
N ILE A 378 38.85 23.13 -10.80
CA ILE A 378 39.99 22.38 -11.35
C ILE A 378 40.31 22.85 -12.77
N HIS A 379 39.29 22.98 -13.62
CA HIS A 379 39.48 23.42 -15.00
C HIS A 379 39.98 24.87 -15.07
N MET A 380 39.47 25.76 -14.21
CA MET A 380 39.95 27.14 -14.13
C MET A 380 41.41 27.20 -13.69
N ASP A 381 41.81 26.41 -12.69
CA ASP A 381 43.19 26.36 -12.19
C ASP A 381 44.15 25.82 -13.26
N ASP A 382 43.77 24.76 -13.99
CA ASP A 382 44.52 24.24 -15.14
C ASP A 382 44.70 25.28 -16.25
N LEU A 383 43.64 26.05 -16.56
CA LEU A 383 43.73 27.14 -17.54
C LEU A 383 44.67 28.25 -17.06
N VAL A 384 44.65 28.60 -15.78
CA VAL A 384 45.57 29.61 -15.22
C VAL A 384 47.03 29.16 -15.38
N ILE A 385 47.33 27.89 -15.11
CA ILE A 385 48.67 27.32 -15.31
C ILE A 385 49.07 27.39 -16.79
N LYS A 386 48.20 26.93 -17.69
CA LYS A 386 48.46 26.95 -19.14
C LYS A 386 48.67 28.36 -19.70
N ILE A 387 47.93 29.35 -19.18
CA ILE A 387 48.11 30.75 -19.56
C ILE A 387 49.47 31.26 -19.09
N ALA A 388 49.88 30.93 -17.86
CA ALA A 388 51.18 31.32 -17.33
C ALA A 388 52.33 30.69 -18.12
N ASP A 389 52.23 29.39 -18.45
CA ASP A 389 53.22 28.69 -19.26
C ASP A 389 53.33 29.30 -20.68
N ALA A 390 52.19 29.58 -21.32
CA ALA A 390 52.17 30.22 -22.63
C ALA A 390 52.74 31.64 -22.60
N GLN A 391 52.47 32.41 -21.54
CA GLN A 391 53.07 33.73 -21.35
C GLN A 391 54.59 33.65 -21.19
N GLN A 392 55.07 32.67 -20.43
CA GLN A 392 56.51 32.45 -20.27
C GLN A 392 57.16 32.02 -21.59
N GLU A 393 56.53 31.13 -22.36
CA GLU A 393 57.05 30.76 -23.69
C GLU A 393 57.15 31.98 -24.61
N VAL A 394 56.15 32.86 -24.62
CA VAL A 394 56.22 34.10 -25.42
C VAL A 394 57.41 34.98 -24.99
N LEU A 395 57.65 35.14 -23.69
CA LEU A 395 58.79 35.92 -23.18
C LEU A 395 60.12 35.28 -23.58
N ASP A 396 60.25 33.96 -23.48
CA ASP A 396 61.45 33.24 -23.86
C ASP A 396 61.72 33.37 -25.36
N ARG A 397 60.69 33.25 -26.21
CA ARG A 397 60.81 33.46 -27.67
C ARG A 397 61.18 34.89 -28.04
N GLN A 398 60.65 35.88 -27.31
CA GLN A 398 61.03 37.29 -27.50
C GLN A 398 62.49 37.53 -27.12
N ALA A 399 62.98 36.90 -26.04
CA ALA A 399 64.38 36.97 -25.65
C ALA A 399 65.30 36.31 -26.69
N ASP A 400 64.92 35.14 -27.23
CA ASP A 400 65.63 34.46 -28.31
C ASP A 400 65.71 35.34 -29.57
N LEU A 401 64.59 35.93 -29.99
CA LEU A 401 64.55 36.83 -31.14
C LEU A 401 65.47 38.04 -30.95
N ALA A 402 65.43 38.67 -29.78
CA ALA A 402 66.29 39.81 -29.45
C ALA A 402 67.79 39.42 -29.50
N ALA A 403 68.14 38.22 -29.03
CA ALA A 403 69.51 37.71 -29.09
C ALA A 403 69.99 37.50 -30.54
N ILE A 404 69.12 36.97 -31.42
CA ILE A 404 69.42 36.82 -32.85
C ILE A 404 69.59 38.21 -33.51
N GLN A 405 68.68 39.15 -33.24
CA GLN A 405 68.74 40.53 -33.74
C GLN A 405 70.01 41.27 -33.32
N ALA A 406 70.53 41.00 -32.12
CA ALA A 406 71.76 41.61 -31.64
C ALA A 406 73.03 41.06 -32.31
N THR A 407 73.00 39.82 -32.82
CA THR A 407 74.19 39.12 -33.32
C THR A 407 74.28 39.08 -34.85
N VAL A 408 73.14 39.08 -35.53
CA VAL A 408 73.06 38.99 -36.99
C VAL A 408 72.96 40.39 -37.61
N ASN A 409 73.83 40.70 -38.57
CA ASN A 409 73.74 41.96 -39.32
C ASN A 409 72.65 41.87 -40.40
N PHE A 410 71.40 41.97 -39.97
CA PHE A 410 70.23 41.93 -40.84
C PHE A 410 70.24 43.01 -41.93
N SER A 411 70.85 44.18 -41.67
CA SER A 411 70.98 45.24 -42.68
C SER A 411 71.92 44.84 -43.83
N ALA A 412 72.99 44.11 -43.54
CA ALA A 412 73.90 43.60 -44.56
C ALA A 412 73.25 42.47 -45.39
N ILE A 413 72.50 41.58 -44.73
CA ILE A 413 71.72 40.54 -45.40
C ILE A 413 70.66 41.18 -46.31
N ARG A 414 69.91 42.17 -45.79
CA ARG A 414 68.93 42.94 -46.57
C ARG A 414 69.57 43.52 -47.83
N ALA A 415 70.72 44.18 -47.69
CA ALA A 415 71.42 44.80 -48.81
C ALA A 415 71.83 43.79 -49.88
N GLN A 416 72.22 42.57 -49.49
CA GLN A 416 72.53 41.48 -50.40
C GLN A 416 71.30 40.89 -51.10
N LEU A 417 70.11 40.95 -50.48
CA LEU A 417 68.85 40.47 -51.05
C LEU A 417 68.23 41.43 -52.07
N VAL A 418 68.53 42.73 -52.00
CA VAL A 418 67.93 43.76 -52.89
C VAL A 418 67.96 43.39 -54.39
N PRO A 419 69.03 42.81 -54.96
CA PRO A 419 69.06 42.47 -56.38
C PRO A 419 68.17 41.28 -56.76
N TYR A 420 67.75 40.47 -55.79
CA TYR A 420 67.13 39.16 -56.00
C TYR A 420 65.69 39.06 -55.46
N ALA A 421 65.24 40.03 -54.67
CA ALA A 421 63.92 40.04 -54.04
C ALA A 421 63.03 41.17 -54.58
N THR A 422 61.71 40.95 -54.62
CA THR A 422 60.73 41.99 -54.95
C THR A 422 60.58 43.00 -53.80
N THR A 423 59.99 44.16 -54.09
CA THR A 423 59.67 45.18 -53.06
C THR A 423 58.81 44.59 -51.94
N ASP A 424 57.85 43.73 -52.28
CA ASP A 424 56.97 43.10 -51.30
C ASP A 424 57.75 42.11 -50.43
N GLN A 425 58.63 41.29 -51.02
CA GLN A 425 59.48 40.36 -50.28
C GLN A 425 60.46 41.06 -49.34
N LEU A 426 61.00 42.21 -49.75
CA LEU A 426 61.86 43.04 -48.88
C LEU A 426 61.06 43.70 -47.74
N ALA A 427 59.81 44.09 -47.99
CA ALA A 427 58.92 44.60 -46.94
C ALA A 427 58.58 43.52 -45.91
N LEU A 428 58.35 42.28 -46.34
CA LEU A 428 58.14 41.13 -45.44
C LEU A 428 59.39 40.82 -44.61
N PHE A 429 60.58 40.94 -45.21
CA PHE A 429 61.83 40.79 -44.47
C PHE A 429 62.03 41.90 -43.43
N ASP A 430 61.65 43.15 -43.75
CA ASP A 430 61.69 44.26 -42.79
C ASP A 430 60.68 44.09 -41.67
N GLU A 431 59.49 43.55 -41.97
CA GLU A 431 58.47 43.21 -40.97
C GLU A 431 58.98 42.12 -40.02
N PHE A 432 59.59 41.05 -40.55
CA PHE A 432 60.27 40.02 -39.76
C PHE A 432 61.36 40.61 -38.84
N ILE A 433 62.20 41.50 -39.36
CA ILE A 433 63.26 42.16 -38.57
C ILE A 433 62.66 43.06 -37.49
N SER A 434 61.53 43.71 -37.74
CA SER A 434 60.89 44.60 -36.77
C SER A 434 60.21 43.87 -35.61
N GLY A 435 60.06 42.54 -35.71
CA GLY A 435 59.35 41.73 -34.72
C GLY A 435 57.85 41.96 -34.71
N ASN A 436 57.26 42.48 -35.80
CA ASN A 436 55.83 42.63 -35.93
C ASN A 436 55.22 41.28 -36.34
N VAL A 437 54.39 40.71 -35.46
CA VAL A 437 54.16 39.25 -35.38
C VAL A 437 52.90 38.78 -36.13
N GLU A 438 52.13 39.69 -36.74
CA GLU A 438 50.75 39.37 -37.19
C GLU A 438 50.67 38.33 -38.33
N GLU A 439 51.74 38.03 -39.06
CA GLU A 439 51.73 36.98 -40.11
C GLU A 439 53.01 36.13 -40.14
N THR A 440 53.62 35.88 -38.98
CA THR A 440 54.93 35.21 -38.87
C THR A 440 55.01 33.88 -39.64
N GLY A 441 53.93 33.09 -39.67
CA GLY A 441 53.88 31.83 -40.41
C GLY A 441 53.96 31.99 -41.94
N TRP A 442 53.29 33.00 -42.49
CA TRP A 442 53.35 33.29 -43.92
C TRP A 442 54.71 33.92 -44.29
N ILE A 443 55.20 34.86 -43.47
CA ILE A 443 56.50 35.50 -43.66
C ILE A 443 57.64 34.47 -43.63
N LEU A 444 57.63 33.52 -42.69
CA LEU A 444 58.64 32.45 -42.63
C LEU A 444 58.58 31.53 -43.85
N SER A 445 57.38 31.24 -44.36
CA SER A 445 57.20 30.46 -45.58
C SER A 445 57.79 31.18 -46.80
N GLU A 446 57.49 32.47 -46.97
CA GLU A 446 58.04 33.26 -48.08
C GLU A 446 59.56 33.40 -48.00
N LEU A 447 60.12 33.64 -46.80
CA LEU A 447 61.57 33.69 -46.59
C LEU A 447 62.24 32.34 -46.88
N TYR A 448 61.59 31.22 -46.54
CA TYR A 448 62.07 29.89 -46.89
C TYR A 448 62.11 29.69 -48.41
N TRP A 449 61.08 30.11 -49.14
CA TRP A 449 61.05 30.03 -50.59
C TRP A 449 62.13 30.89 -51.24
N ILE A 450 62.33 32.12 -50.76
CA ILE A 450 63.41 33.01 -51.22
C ILE A 450 64.79 32.36 -50.98
N ALA A 451 65.03 31.83 -49.77
CA ALA A 451 66.30 31.19 -49.43
C ALA A 451 66.53 29.90 -50.25
N SER A 452 65.47 29.13 -50.52
CA SER A 452 65.52 27.94 -51.36
C SER A 452 65.83 28.30 -52.82
N ASP A 453 65.17 29.33 -53.36
CA ASP A 453 65.39 29.78 -54.74
C ASP A 453 66.83 30.26 -54.95
N LEU A 454 67.37 31.04 -54.00
CA LEU A 454 68.78 31.47 -53.99
C LEU A 454 69.78 30.31 -53.91
N ARG A 455 69.43 29.20 -53.25
CA ARG A 455 70.34 28.05 -53.06
C ARG A 455 70.36 27.12 -54.27
N TYR A 456 69.27 27.03 -55.02
CA TYR A 456 69.09 26.02 -56.06
C TYR A 456 69.04 26.59 -57.48
N ASN A 457 68.77 27.89 -57.65
CA ASN A 457 68.63 28.52 -58.96
C ASN A 457 69.69 29.60 -59.27
N TYR A 458 70.62 29.88 -58.35
CA TYR A 458 71.72 30.83 -58.52
C TYR A 458 73.07 30.30 -58.06
#